data_AF-A0A7M3Z684-F1
#
_entry.id   AF-A0A7M3Z684-F1
#
_cell.length_a   1.000
_cell.length_b   1.000
_cell.length_c   1.000
_cell.angle_alpha   90.00
_cell.angle_beta   90.00
_cell.angle_gamma   90.00
#
_symmetry.space_group_name_H-M   'P 1'
#
loop_
_entity.id
_entity.type
_entity.pdbx_description
1 polymer ?
#
loop_
_entity_poly.entity_id
_entity_poly.type
_entity_poly.pdbx_seq_one_letter_code
_entity_poly.pdbx_strand_id
1 'polypeptide(L)'
;PDIAVYEEGVEYPRSFEINDIPLNSNFTIRAWVQLPQDQSTNGTVYVNTTIRSRLSPELPFVHTSTGDYLGVSWQPQPNSDDGIDWGGMADTVALYVKAWWGVVASILVAGVIIYKAVIDRERRLEQEGTLPYQQTENSADDWMSQYKEKEVAEIPTATVQPTQSVPKEAYEAMFRHQHGAPEPSRTPVDTNLVSAATVVLDARTQEAKKSQADSLLESIESGDRHQPLEANREILPVKEENVPLPSSNNEPNEPMDDLEF
;
A
#
# COMPACT_ATOMS: atom_id res chain seq x y z
N PRO A 1 65.83 -20.27 -16.95
CA PRO A 1 66.71 -21.02 -17.89
C PRO A 1 67.91 -21.57 -17.14
N ASP A 2 68.41 -22.74 -17.50
CA ASP A 2 69.53 -23.38 -16.77
C ASP A 2 70.86 -22.61 -16.95
N ILE A 3 70.96 -21.78 -17.98
CA ILE A 3 72.13 -20.93 -18.28
C ILE A 3 71.99 -19.48 -17.76
N ALA A 4 70.90 -19.17 -17.05
CA ALA A 4 70.65 -17.83 -16.51
C ALA A 4 71.14 -17.72 -15.06
N VAL A 5 71.90 -16.68 -14.77
CA VAL A 5 72.29 -16.29 -13.42
C VAL A 5 71.28 -15.26 -12.91
N TYR A 6 70.72 -15.53 -11.74
CA TYR A 6 69.71 -14.70 -11.09
C TYR A 6 70.28 -13.99 -9.87
N GLU A 7 69.57 -12.95 -9.41
CA GLU A 7 69.83 -12.30 -8.13
C GLU A 7 69.69 -13.30 -6.96
N GLU A 8 70.67 -13.33 -6.05
CA GLU A 8 70.65 -14.24 -4.91
C GLU A 8 69.59 -13.84 -3.87
N GLY A 9 68.86 -14.84 -3.36
CA GLY A 9 67.92 -14.67 -2.24
C GLY A 9 66.58 -14.02 -2.58
N VAL A 10 66.21 -13.92 -3.86
CA VAL A 10 64.97 -13.26 -4.30
C VAL A 10 64.01 -14.27 -4.94
N GLU A 11 62.74 -14.28 -4.51
CA GLU A 11 61.69 -15.14 -5.06
C GLU A 11 61.26 -14.69 -6.47
N TYR A 12 61.28 -13.38 -6.73
CA TYR A 12 60.91 -12.76 -8.00
C TYR A 12 62.05 -11.87 -8.54
N PRO A 13 63.04 -12.44 -9.27
CA PRO A 13 64.19 -11.69 -9.76
C PRO A 13 63.78 -10.65 -10.80
N ARG A 14 64.34 -9.43 -10.69
CA ARG A 14 64.05 -8.31 -11.61
C ARG A 14 65.03 -8.22 -12.76
N SER A 15 66.22 -8.79 -12.59
CA SER A 15 67.24 -8.92 -13.61
C SER A 15 67.78 -10.34 -13.64
N PHE A 16 68.29 -10.74 -14.81
CA PHE A 16 69.01 -11.99 -14.99
C PHE A 16 70.06 -11.79 -16.07
N GLU A 17 71.15 -12.55 -15.98
CA GLU A 17 72.22 -12.56 -16.96
C GLU A 17 72.27 -13.92 -17.65
N ILE A 18 72.35 -13.94 -18.98
CA ILE A 18 72.56 -15.16 -19.75
C ILE A 18 73.94 -15.07 -20.39
N ASN A 19 74.76 -16.08 -20.13
CA ASN A 19 76.08 -16.22 -20.74
C ASN A 19 76.02 -17.27 -21.87
N ASP A 20 77.03 -17.24 -22.75
CA ASP A 20 77.27 -18.26 -23.78
C ASP A 20 76.14 -18.47 -24.81
N ILE A 21 75.45 -17.40 -25.22
CA ILE A 21 74.46 -17.47 -26.30
C ILE A 21 75.17 -17.76 -27.63
N PRO A 22 74.83 -18.84 -28.36
CA PRO A 22 75.47 -19.17 -29.62
C PRO A 22 75.25 -18.09 -30.68
N LEU A 23 76.26 -17.87 -31.54
CA LEU A 23 76.14 -16.96 -32.68
C LEU A 23 75.01 -17.43 -33.61
N ASN A 24 74.23 -16.47 -34.12
CA ASN A 24 73.04 -16.70 -34.95
C ASN A 24 71.90 -17.48 -34.27
N SER A 25 71.89 -17.58 -32.93
CA SER A 25 70.75 -18.11 -32.19
C SER A 25 69.68 -17.05 -31.98
N ASN A 26 68.42 -17.46 -32.11
CA ASN A 26 67.24 -16.71 -31.71
C ASN A 26 66.77 -17.19 -30.33
N PHE A 27 66.42 -16.24 -29.47
CA PHE A 27 65.84 -16.53 -28.16
C PHE A 27 64.61 -15.65 -27.94
N THR A 28 63.68 -16.14 -27.12
CA THR A 28 62.44 -15.42 -26.78
C THR A 28 62.32 -15.35 -25.28
N ILE A 29 62.13 -14.14 -24.76
CA ILE A 29 61.87 -13.90 -23.34
C ILE A 29 60.36 -13.72 -23.19
N ARG A 30 59.77 -14.43 -22.23
CA ARG A 30 58.38 -14.25 -21.83
C ARG A 30 58.36 -13.88 -20.34
N ALA A 31 57.73 -12.77 -20.03
CA ALA A 31 57.47 -12.32 -18.67
C ALA A 31 55.96 -12.30 -18.44
N TRP A 32 55.55 -12.59 -17.19
CA TRP A 32 54.18 -12.48 -16.75
C TRP A 32 54.17 -11.51 -15.57
N VAL A 33 53.22 -10.58 -15.57
CA VAL A 33 53.01 -9.66 -14.45
C VAL A 33 51.60 -9.91 -13.91
N GLN A 34 51.48 -10.02 -12.59
CA GLN A 34 50.19 -10.08 -11.94
C GLN A 34 49.67 -8.65 -11.81
N LEU A 35 48.59 -8.35 -12.53
CA LEU A 35 47.92 -7.05 -12.43
C LEU A 35 47.24 -6.93 -11.06
N PRO A 36 47.34 -5.79 -10.38
CA PRO A 36 46.70 -5.60 -9.09
C PRO A 36 45.18 -5.61 -9.27
N GLN A 37 44.49 -6.41 -8.46
CA GLN A 37 43.03 -6.60 -8.53
C GLN A 37 42.28 -5.83 -7.44
N ASP A 38 42.98 -5.27 -6.48
CA ASP A 38 42.46 -4.63 -5.26
C ASP A 38 42.51 -3.09 -5.31
N GLN A 39 42.75 -2.52 -6.48
CA GLN A 39 42.88 -1.07 -6.62
C GLN A 39 41.51 -0.40 -6.69
N SER A 40 41.37 0.78 -6.08
CA SER A 40 40.13 1.57 -6.15
C SER A 40 39.92 2.25 -7.51
N THR A 41 41.00 2.43 -8.26
CA THR A 41 41.04 3.27 -9.47
C THR A 41 41.55 2.45 -10.64
N ASN A 42 41.04 2.75 -11.84
CA ASN A 42 41.55 2.16 -13.08
C ASN A 42 42.95 2.69 -13.38
N GLY A 43 43.80 1.85 -13.97
CA GLY A 43 45.14 2.24 -14.34
C GLY A 43 45.80 1.33 -15.35
N THR A 44 47.01 1.71 -15.75
CA THR A 44 47.84 0.96 -16.70
C THR A 44 49.17 0.63 -16.04
N VAL A 45 49.55 -0.64 -16.09
CA VAL A 45 50.88 -1.11 -15.69
C VAL A 45 51.81 -1.01 -16.90
N TYR A 46 52.96 -0.39 -16.69
CA TYR A 46 54.02 -0.28 -17.68
C TYR A 46 55.17 -1.22 -17.30
N VAL A 47 55.47 -2.18 -18.17
CA VAL A 47 56.60 -3.10 -18.03
C VAL A 47 57.67 -2.70 -19.03
N ASN A 48 58.73 -2.06 -18.54
CA ASN A 48 59.89 -1.72 -19.36
C ASN A 48 60.94 -2.85 -19.26
N THR A 49 61.16 -3.52 -20.38
CA THR A 49 62.19 -4.56 -20.51
C THR A 49 63.38 -3.99 -21.26
N THR A 50 64.56 -3.99 -20.62
CA THR A 50 65.81 -3.55 -21.25
C THR A 50 66.78 -4.72 -21.33
N ILE A 51 67.23 -5.04 -22.53
CA ILE A 51 68.23 -6.07 -22.81
C ILE A 51 69.52 -5.37 -23.23
N ARG A 52 70.63 -5.73 -22.59
CA ARG A 52 71.96 -5.19 -22.90
C ARG A 52 72.92 -6.31 -23.20
N SER A 53 73.67 -6.17 -24.28
CA SER A 53 74.79 -7.06 -24.59
C SER A 53 76.03 -6.61 -23.84
N ARG A 54 76.80 -7.56 -23.28
CA ARG A 54 78.12 -7.26 -22.69
C ARG A 54 79.15 -6.83 -23.74
N LEU A 55 78.98 -7.26 -24.99
CA LEU A 55 79.90 -6.97 -26.09
C LEU A 55 79.67 -5.58 -26.72
N SER A 56 78.45 -5.04 -26.60
CA SER A 56 78.10 -3.70 -27.07
C SER A 56 77.06 -3.11 -26.10
N PRO A 57 77.53 -2.55 -24.97
CA PRO A 57 76.65 -1.99 -23.95
C PRO A 57 75.99 -0.68 -24.41
N GLU A 58 76.54 -0.01 -25.42
CA GLU A 58 75.98 1.23 -25.99
C GLU A 58 74.68 1.03 -26.80
N LEU A 59 74.31 -0.19 -27.16
CA LEU A 59 73.11 -0.50 -27.96
C LEU A 59 72.10 -1.35 -27.16
N PRO A 60 71.38 -0.76 -26.19
CA PRO A 60 70.33 -1.46 -25.46
C PRO A 60 69.11 -1.69 -26.35
N PHE A 61 68.51 -2.88 -26.27
CA PHE A 61 67.17 -3.13 -26.79
C PHE A 61 66.16 -2.85 -25.68
N VAL A 62 65.30 -1.85 -25.90
CA VAL A 62 64.27 -1.45 -24.94
C VAL A 62 62.90 -1.78 -25.51
N HIS A 63 62.10 -2.50 -24.75
CA HIS A 63 60.73 -2.83 -25.11
C HIS A 63 59.79 -2.51 -23.96
N THR A 64 58.79 -1.68 -24.22
CA THR A 64 57.74 -1.34 -23.25
C THR A 64 56.48 -2.10 -23.60
N SER A 65 55.99 -2.90 -22.65
CA SER A 65 54.69 -3.54 -22.71
C SER A 65 53.76 -2.88 -21.71
N THR A 66 52.47 -2.81 -22.05
CA THR A 66 51.44 -2.18 -21.22
C THR A 66 50.32 -3.18 -20.94
N GLY A 67 49.76 -3.12 -19.73
CA GLY A 67 48.57 -3.88 -19.36
C GLY A 67 47.63 -3.04 -18.53
N ASP A 68 46.37 -2.93 -18.95
CA ASP A 68 45.35 -2.19 -18.22
C ASP A 68 44.73 -3.05 -17.11
N TYR A 69 44.39 -2.43 -15.99
CA TYR A 69 43.62 -3.04 -14.91
C TYR A 69 42.44 -2.16 -14.52
N LEU A 70 41.33 -2.83 -14.20
CA LEU A 70 40.13 -2.18 -13.69
C LEU A 70 40.19 -2.15 -12.16
N GLY A 71 39.80 -1.01 -11.60
CA GLY A 71 39.58 -0.90 -10.17
C GLY A 71 38.37 -1.75 -9.74
N VAL A 72 38.33 -2.12 -8.47
CA VAL A 72 37.34 -3.03 -7.88
C VAL A 72 35.88 -2.64 -8.18
N SER A 73 35.57 -1.35 -8.29
CA SER A 73 34.22 -0.86 -8.61
C SER A 73 33.82 -1.09 -10.07
N TRP A 74 34.79 -1.25 -10.96
CA TRP A 74 34.60 -1.40 -12.41
C TRP A 74 34.85 -2.84 -12.88
N GLN A 75 35.31 -3.72 -11.99
CA GLN A 75 35.44 -5.14 -12.29
C GLN A 75 34.05 -5.76 -12.44
N PRO A 76 33.87 -6.65 -13.43
CA PRO A 76 32.61 -7.36 -13.58
C PRO A 76 32.38 -8.21 -12.33
N GLN A 77 31.41 -7.80 -11.52
CA GLN A 77 31.03 -8.54 -10.34
C GLN A 77 30.41 -9.87 -10.79
N PRO A 78 30.91 -11.02 -10.32
CA PRO A 78 30.26 -12.28 -10.58
C PRO A 78 28.89 -12.23 -9.88
N ASN A 79 27.83 -12.10 -10.68
CA ASN A 79 26.41 -12.09 -10.30
C ASN A 79 25.78 -10.74 -9.91
N SER A 80 26.21 -9.62 -10.52
CA SER A 80 25.34 -8.44 -10.57
C SER A 80 24.43 -8.57 -11.79
N ASP A 81 23.40 -9.42 -11.67
CA ASP A 81 22.23 -9.28 -12.51
C ASP A 81 21.65 -7.90 -12.14
N ASP A 82 21.83 -6.90 -13.01
CA ASP A 82 21.49 -5.49 -12.78
C ASP A 82 19.95 -5.25 -12.76
N GLY A 83 19.20 -6.31 -12.44
CA GLY A 83 17.77 -6.33 -12.21
C GLY A 83 17.45 -6.40 -10.73
N ILE A 84 16.24 -5.97 -10.36
CA ILE A 84 15.73 -6.10 -9.00
C ILE A 84 15.75 -7.59 -8.61
N ASP A 85 16.64 -7.97 -7.69
CA ASP A 85 16.71 -9.31 -7.14
C ASP A 85 15.53 -9.56 -6.19
N TRP A 86 14.39 -9.92 -6.79
CA TRP A 86 13.17 -10.28 -6.07
C TRP A 86 13.38 -11.46 -5.11
N GLY A 87 14.36 -12.34 -5.38
CA GLY A 87 14.70 -13.47 -4.52
C GLY A 87 15.40 -13.03 -3.24
N GLY A 88 16.47 -12.24 -3.36
CA GLY A 88 17.19 -11.69 -2.21
C GLY A 88 16.34 -10.74 -1.36
N MET A 89 15.44 -9.96 -1.99
CA MET A 89 14.49 -9.13 -1.26
C MET A 89 13.46 -9.96 -0.47
N ALA A 90 12.92 -11.04 -1.06
CA ALA A 90 11.97 -11.91 -0.37
C ALA A 90 12.59 -12.63 0.83
N ASP A 91 13.83 -13.12 0.71
CA ASP A 91 14.56 -13.74 1.81
C ASP A 91 14.84 -12.74 2.94
N THR A 92 15.20 -11.52 2.57
CA THR A 92 15.42 -10.43 3.53
C THR A 92 14.12 -10.11 4.29
N VAL A 93 13.00 -9.94 3.58
CA VAL A 93 11.68 -9.70 4.17
C VAL A 93 11.27 -10.87 5.08
N ALA A 94 11.50 -12.11 4.67
CA ALA A 94 11.20 -13.30 5.47
C ALA A 94 12.00 -13.33 6.77
N LEU A 95 13.29 -12.94 6.74
CA LEU A 95 14.12 -12.83 7.94
C LEU A 95 13.60 -11.75 8.90
N TYR A 96 13.19 -10.58 8.38
CA TYR A 96 12.60 -9.52 9.21
C TYR A 96 11.26 -9.93 9.81
N VAL A 97 10.36 -10.51 9.03
CA VAL A 97 9.06 -11.02 9.50
C VAL A 97 9.25 -12.10 10.57
N LYS A 98 10.24 -12.99 10.39
CA LYS A 98 10.57 -14.01 11.39
C LYS A 98 11.13 -13.39 12.67
N ALA A 99 12.04 -12.43 12.56
CA ALA A 99 12.63 -11.75 13.71
C ALA A 99 11.59 -10.92 14.49
N TRP A 100 10.56 -10.41 13.80
CA TRP A 100 9.53 -9.53 14.36
C TRP A 100 8.13 -10.19 14.38
N TRP A 101 8.07 -11.52 14.44
CA TRP A 101 6.83 -12.27 14.36
C TRP A 101 5.79 -11.84 15.41
N GLY A 102 6.24 -11.41 16.60
CA GLY A 102 5.35 -10.88 17.65
C GLY A 102 4.60 -9.61 17.24
N VAL A 103 5.24 -8.70 16.51
CA VAL A 103 4.60 -7.48 16.00
C VAL A 103 3.60 -7.82 14.90
N VAL A 104 3.98 -8.73 14.00
CA VAL A 104 3.08 -9.22 12.94
C VAL A 104 1.84 -9.89 13.55
N ALA A 105 2.02 -10.76 14.55
CA ALA A 105 0.93 -11.39 15.27
C ALA A 105 0.02 -10.37 15.97
N SER A 106 0.60 -9.33 16.59
CA SER A 106 -0.17 -8.24 17.21
C SER A 106 -1.03 -7.49 16.20
N ILE A 107 -0.49 -7.18 15.01
CA ILE A 107 -1.24 -6.52 13.94
C ILE A 107 -2.40 -7.41 13.47
N LEU A 108 -2.17 -8.72 13.32
CA LEU A 108 -3.22 -9.67 12.95
C LEU A 108 -4.32 -9.76 14.01
N VAL A 109 -3.96 -9.83 15.29
CA VAL A 109 -4.93 -9.84 16.40
C VAL A 109 -5.74 -8.53 16.43
N ALA A 110 -5.07 -7.39 16.27
CA ALA A 110 -5.76 -6.10 16.17
C ALA A 110 -6.73 -6.05 14.98
N GLY A 111 -6.31 -6.58 13.82
CA GLY A 111 -7.16 -6.73 12.64
C GLY A 111 -8.40 -7.58 12.90
N VAL A 112 -8.26 -8.71 13.59
CA VAL A 112 -9.40 -9.56 13.97
C VAL A 112 -10.36 -8.84 14.92
N ILE A 113 -9.82 -8.10 15.90
CA ILE A 113 -10.62 -7.31 16.84
C ILE A 113 -11.41 -6.22 16.11
N ILE A 114 -10.75 -5.47 15.21
CA ILE A 114 -11.39 -4.42 14.41
C ILE A 114 -12.47 -5.04 13.50
N TYR A 115 -12.17 -6.14 12.81
CA TYR A 115 -13.14 -6.83 11.95
C TYR A 115 -14.39 -7.26 12.72
N LYS A 116 -14.21 -7.88 13.90
CA LYS A 116 -15.32 -8.26 14.77
C LYS A 116 -16.10 -7.04 15.28
N ALA A 117 -15.41 -5.95 15.63
CA ALA A 117 -16.05 -4.72 16.08
C ALA A 117 -16.87 -4.04 14.97
N VAL A 118 -16.39 -4.06 13.73
CA VAL A 118 -17.12 -3.54 12.56
C VAL A 118 -18.39 -4.35 12.32
N ILE A 119 -18.30 -5.69 12.30
CA ILE A 119 -19.48 -6.56 12.14
C ILE A 119 -20.48 -6.38 13.28
N ASP A 120 -20.02 -6.30 14.54
CA ASP A 120 -20.92 -6.09 15.68
C ASP A 120 -21.63 -4.73 15.58
N ARG A 121 -20.93 -3.70 15.11
CA ARG A 121 -21.50 -2.37 14.88
C ARG A 121 -22.54 -2.38 13.76
N GLU A 122 -22.24 -3.02 12.63
CA GLU A 122 -23.18 -3.18 11.51
C GLU A 122 -24.44 -3.91 11.98
N ARG A 123 -24.28 -5.01 12.73
CA ARG A 123 -25.40 -5.77 13.30
C ARG A 123 -26.26 -4.93 14.26
N ARG A 124 -25.64 -4.08 15.09
CA ARG A 124 -26.38 -3.16 15.98
C ARG A 124 -27.14 -2.10 15.19
N LEU A 125 -26.54 -1.55 14.13
CA LEU A 125 -27.21 -0.58 13.25
C LEU A 125 -28.40 -1.20 12.51
N GLU A 126 -28.30 -2.45 12.08
CA GLU A 126 -29.42 -3.21 11.50
C GLU A 126 -30.53 -3.46 12.54
N GLN A 127 -30.17 -3.73 13.79
CA GLN A 127 -31.13 -3.92 14.90
C GLN A 127 -31.79 -2.61 15.35
N GLU A 128 -31.08 -1.49 15.30
CA GLU A 128 -31.63 -0.15 15.58
C GLU A 128 -32.49 0.37 14.42
N GLY A 129 -32.17 -0.03 13.19
CA GLY A 129 -32.96 0.25 11.99
C GLY A 129 -34.23 -0.60 11.88
N THR A 130 -34.31 -1.71 12.61
CA THR A 130 -35.52 -2.54 12.72
C THR A 130 -36.31 -2.15 13.96
N LEU A 131 -37.44 -1.50 13.75
CA LEU A 131 -38.32 -1.09 14.85
C LEU A 131 -38.78 -2.33 15.64
N PRO A 132 -39.03 -2.24 16.96
CA PRO A 132 -39.26 -3.41 17.83
C PRO A 132 -40.46 -4.30 17.45
N TYR A 133 -41.30 -3.86 16.52
CA TYR A 133 -42.40 -4.62 15.95
C TYR A 133 -42.06 -5.35 14.63
N GLN A 134 -40.86 -5.14 14.07
CA GLN A 134 -40.35 -5.83 12.89
C GLN A 134 -39.48 -7.04 13.25
N GLN A 135 -39.03 -7.17 14.50
CA GLN A 135 -38.40 -8.39 15.01
C GLN A 135 -39.49 -9.44 15.28
N THR A 136 -39.97 -10.08 14.22
CA THR A 136 -40.77 -11.30 14.33
C THR A 136 -39.88 -12.50 14.02
N GLU A 137 -39.96 -13.53 14.86
CA GLU A 137 -39.26 -14.81 14.66
C GLU A 137 -39.61 -15.46 13.30
N ASN A 138 -40.77 -15.09 12.77
CA ASN A 138 -41.24 -15.46 11.44
C ASN A 138 -40.99 -14.31 10.45
N SER A 139 -40.14 -14.56 9.46
CA SER A 139 -40.00 -13.67 8.29
C SER A 139 -41.33 -13.57 7.54
N ALA A 140 -41.58 -12.47 6.82
CA ALA A 140 -42.77 -12.32 5.96
C ALA A 140 -42.92 -13.48 4.96
N ASP A 141 -41.81 -14.12 4.59
CA ASP A 141 -41.77 -15.28 3.71
C ASP A 141 -42.31 -16.58 4.35
N ASP A 142 -42.26 -16.68 5.69
CA ASP A 142 -42.79 -17.81 6.45
C ASP A 142 -44.33 -17.77 6.56
N TRP A 143 -44.92 -16.57 6.57
CA TRP A 143 -46.37 -16.38 6.43
C TRP A 143 -46.86 -16.77 5.03
N MET A 144 -46.10 -16.44 3.99
CA MET A 144 -46.40 -16.84 2.60
C MET A 144 -46.25 -18.35 2.39
N SER A 145 -45.44 -19.05 3.19
CA SER A 145 -45.26 -20.50 3.11
C SER A 145 -46.54 -21.28 3.44
N GLN A 146 -47.44 -20.71 4.25
CA GLN A 146 -48.70 -21.33 4.63
C GLN A 146 -49.73 -21.33 3.48
N TYR A 147 -49.54 -20.46 2.49
CA TYR A 147 -50.39 -20.32 1.31
C TYR A 147 -49.73 -20.81 0.03
N LYS A 148 -48.45 -21.23 0.08
CA LYS A 148 -47.85 -21.99 -1.03
C LYS A 148 -48.67 -23.25 -1.18
N GLU A 149 -49.30 -23.34 -2.34
CA GLU A 149 -50.17 -24.41 -2.78
C GLU A 149 -49.48 -25.75 -2.46
N LYS A 150 -49.89 -26.39 -1.36
CA LYS A 150 -49.59 -27.80 -1.17
C LYS A 150 -50.23 -28.46 -2.38
N GLU A 151 -49.40 -29.06 -3.24
CA GLU A 151 -49.88 -30.01 -4.23
C GLU A 151 -50.90 -30.89 -3.52
N VAL A 152 -52.14 -30.77 -3.97
CA VAL A 152 -53.28 -31.48 -3.43
C VAL A 152 -53.02 -32.96 -3.71
N ALA A 153 -52.35 -33.63 -2.77
CA ALA A 153 -52.51 -35.06 -2.63
C ALA A 153 -54.00 -35.29 -2.38
N GLU A 154 -54.64 -35.96 -3.33
CA GLU A 154 -56.07 -36.24 -3.41
C GLU A 154 -56.72 -36.36 -2.03
N ILE A 155 -57.52 -35.35 -1.68
CA ILE A 155 -58.37 -35.40 -0.49
C ILE A 155 -59.64 -36.15 -0.91
N PRO A 156 -60.02 -37.27 -0.26
CA PRO A 156 -61.31 -37.89 -0.50
C PRO A 156 -62.43 -36.94 -0.09
N THR A 157 -63.40 -36.73 -0.96
CA THR A 157 -64.57 -35.85 -0.76
C THR A 157 -65.26 -36.14 0.57
N ALA A 158 -65.00 -35.32 1.59
CA ALA A 158 -65.74 -35.34 2.84
C ALA A 158 -66.79 -34.21 2.82
N THR A 159 -68.04 -34.62 3.02
CA THR A 159 -69.26 -33.81 2.96
C THR A 159 -69.20 -32.61 3.92
N VAL A 160 -69.41 -31.40 3.40
CA VAL A 160 -69.53 -30.17 4.18
C VAL A 160 -70.86 -30.18 4.96
N GLN A 161 -70.80 -30.14 6.30
CA GLN A 161 -71.97 -29.84 7.14
C GLN A 161 -72.18 -28.32 7.25
N PRO A 162 -73.43 -27.83 7.30
CA PRO A 162 -73.71 -26.40 7.35
C PRO A 162 -73.30 -25.76 8.68
N THR A 163 -72.74 -24.55 8.58
CA THR A 163 -72.26 -23.69 9.67
C THR A 163 -73.37 -23.35 10.66
N GLN A 164 -73.17 -23.69 11.94
CA GLN A 164 -74.05 -23.26 13.02
C GLN A 164 -73.73 -21.81 13.41
N SER A 165 -74.74 -20.94 13.48
CA SER A 165 -74.60 -19.57 13.97
C SER A 165 -74.61 -19.55 15.50
N VAL A 166 -73.55 -19.02 16.11
CA VAL A 166 -73.42 -18.89 17.56
C VAL A 166 -73.91 -17.49 17.99
N PRO A 167 -74.78 -17.37 19.02
CA PRO A 167 -75.26 -16.07 19.49
C PRO A 167 -74.16 -15.24 20.17
N LYS A 168 -74.31 -13.90 20.10
CA LYS A 168 -73.28 -12.91 20.47
C LYS A 168 -72.81 -13.03 21.92
N GLU A 169 -73.72 -13.33 22.84
CA GLU A 169 -73.42 -13.46 24.27
C GLU A 169 -72.49 -14.65 24.54
N ALA A 170 -72.66 -15.75 23.81
CA ALA A 170 -71.77 -16.90 23.91
C ALA A 170 -70.37 -16.58 23.36
N TYR A 171 -70.30 -15.73 22.33
CA TYR A 171 -69.03 -15.26 21.79
C TYR A 171 -68.30 -14.32 22.77
N GLU A 172 -69.00 -13.37 23.37
CA GLU A 172 -68.42 -12.47 24.38
C GLU A 172 -67.99 -13.23 25.64
N ALA A 173 -68.74 -14.25 26.05
CA ALA A 173 -68.38 -15.12 27.16
C ALA A 173 -67.11 -15.93 26.85
N MET A 174 -67.01 -16.54 25.67
CA MET A 174 -65.80 -17.25 25.25
C MET A 174 -64.59 -16.31 25.14
N PHE A 175 -64.79 -15.11 24.60
CA PHE A 175 -63.71 -14.13 24.45
C PHE A 175 -63.17 -13.65 25.80
N ARG A 176 -64.06 -13.37 26.77
CA ARG A 176 -63.65 -13.01 28.13
C ARG A 176 -63.02 -14.19 28.88
N HIS A 177 -63.46 -15.42 28.59
CA HIS A 177 -62.84 -16.62 29.16
C HIS A 177 -61.42 -16.85 28.63
N GLN A 178 -61.17 -16.53 27.36
CA GLN A 178 -59.85 -16.69 26.73
C GLN A 178 -58.87 -15.55 27.08
N HIS A 179 -59.36 -14.30 27.18
CA HIS A 179 -58.49 -13.12 27.24
C HIS A 179 -58.64 -12.26 28.51
N GLY A 180 -59.53 -12.64 29.44
CA GLY A 180 -59.74 -11.93 30.70
C GLY A 180 -60.51 -10.61 30.54
N ALA A 181 -60.54 -9.80 31.61
CA ALA A 181 -61.19 -8.49 31.61
C ALA A 181 -60.24 -7.40 31.07
N PRO A 182 -60.74 -6.38 30.35
CA PRO A 182 -59.90 -5.33 29.78
C PRO A 182 -59.17 -4.51 30.86
N GLU A 183 -57.87 -4.27 30.66
CA GLU A 183 -56.99 -3.48 31.54
C GLU A 183 -57.41 -2.00 31.55
N PRO A 184 -57.37 -1.30 32.70
CA PRO A 184 -57.70 0.12 32.75
C PRO A 184 -56.64 0.98 32.03
N SER A 185 -57.12 2.06 31.39
CA SER A 185 -56.28 3.02 30.66
C SER A 185 -55.22 3.67 31.54
N ARG A 186 -53.96 3.62 31.10
CA ARG A 186 -52.79 4.19 31.81
C ARG A 186 -52.83 5.72 31.85
N THR A 187 -52.24 6.30 32.90
CA THR A 187 -52.15 7.74 33.13
C THR A 187 -51.30 8.46 32.06
N PRO A 188 -51.71 9.66 31.61
CA PRO A 188 -50.94 10.46 30.64
C PRO A 188 -49.57 10.89 31.17
N VAL A 189 -48.61 11.04 30.25
CA VAL A 189 -47.23 11.49 30.54
C VAL A 189 -47.22 12.99 30.91
N ASP A 190 -46.34 13.37 31.84
CA ASP A 190 -46.18 14.75 32.31
C ASP A 190 -45.64 15.68 31.20
N THR A 191 -46.42 16.71 30.88
CA THR A 191 -46.11 17.67 29.81
C THR A 191 -44.90 18.55 30.10
N ASN A 192 -44.53 18.73 31.37
CA ASN A 192 -43.38 19.54 31.76
C ASN A 192 -42.04 18.85 31.42
N LEU A 193 -42.00 17.52 31.48
CA LEU A 193 -40.81 16.77 31.08
C LEU A 193 -40.59 16.84 29.57
N VAL A 194 -41.68 16.83 28.80
CA VAL A 194 -41.64 16.93 27.33
C VAL A 194 -41.15 18.31 26.89
N SER A 195 -41.62 19.39 27.54
CA SER A 195 -41.19 20.76 27.23
C SER A 195 -39.72 20.97 27.59
N ALA A 196 -39.26 20.50 28.74
CA ALA A 196 -37.85 20.57 29.15
C ALA A 196 -36.93 19.81 28.18
N ALA A 197 -37.33 18.61 27.75
CA ALA A 197 -36.58 17.82 26.77
C ALA A 197 -36.45 18.56 25.43
N THR A 198 -37.53 19.24 25.00
CA THR A 198 -37.53 20.03 23.76
C THR A 198 -36.54 21.19 23.81
N VAL A 199 -36.47 21.91 24.94
CA VAL A 199 -35.53 23.03 25.12
C VAL A 199 -34.07 22.55 25.06
N VAL A 200 -33.76 21.43 25.72
CA VAL A 200 -32.39 20.87 25.70
C VAL A 200 -32.01 20.40 24.29
N LEU A 201 -32.96 19.79 23.57
CA LEU A 201 -32.73 19.34 22.19
C LEU A 201 -32.46 20.52 21.25
N ASP A 202 -33.23 21.60 21.36
CA ASP A 202 -33.06 22.80 20.53
C ASP A 202 -31.72 23.50 20.80
N ALA A 203 -31.35 23.66 22.08
CA ALA A 203 -30.07 24.22 22.47
C ALA A 203 -28.88 23.43 21.91
N ARG A 204 -28.93 22.09 22.00
CA ARG A 204 -27.89 21.21 21.43
C ARG A 204 -27.82 21.30 19.91
N THR A 205 -28.96 21.42 19.25
CA THR A 205 -29.04 21.55 17.80
C THR A 205 -28.47 22.89 17.34
N GLN A 206 -28.73 23.97 18.07
CA GLN A 206 -28.18 25.29 17.78
C GLN A 206 -26.66 25.32 17.94
N GLU A 207 -26.14 24.71 19.01
CA GLU A 207 -24.70 24.64 19.26
C GLU A 207 -23.96 23.83 18.18
N ALA A 208 -24.53 22.69 17.79
CA ALA A 208 -23.97 21.87 16.71
C ALA A 208 -23.90 22.64 15.37
N LYS A 209 -24.93 23.43 15.05
CA LYS A 209 -24.96 24.26 13.84
C LYS A 209 -23.90 25.37 13.86
N LYS A 210 -23.69 26.02 15.00
CA LYS A 210 -22.64 27.05 15.15
C LYS A 210 -21.25 26.44 14.98
N SER A 211 -20.97 25.35 15.69
CA SER A 211 -19.69 24.64 15.58
C SER A 211 -19.41 24.19 14.15
N GLN A 212 -20.44 23.73 13.42
CA GLN A 212 -20.29 23.36 12.01
C GLN A 212 -20.00 24.59 11.13
N ALA A 213 -20.65 25.72 11.37
CA ALA A 213 -20.39 26.97 10.64
C ALA A 213 -18.97 27.52 10.90
N ASP A 214 -18.50 27.45 12.15
CA ASP A 214 -17.14 27.86 12.51
C ASP A 214 -16.09 26.96 11.85
N SER A 215 -16.33 25.64 11.82
CA SER A 215 -15.47 24.68 11.10
C SER A 215 -15.43 24.97 9.59
N LEU A 216 -16.56 25.34 8.98
CA LEU A 216 -16.60 25.72 7.57
C LEU A 216 -15.82 27.03 7.33
N LEU A 217 -15.97 28.02 8.20
CA LEU A 217 -15.23 29.28 8.10
C LEU A 217 -13.72 29.05 8.21
N GLU A 218 -13.28 28.25 9.19
CA GLU A 218 -11.87 27.88 9.36
C GLU A 218 -11.31 27.19 8.12
N SER A 219 -12.08 26.26 7.52
CA SER A 219 -11.66 25.58 6.29
C SER A 219 -11.58 26.50 5.06
N ILE A 220 -12.40 27.56 5.00
CA ILE A 220 -12.33 28.56 3.93
C ILE A 220 -11.11 29.46 4.13
N GLU A 221 -10.83 29.89 5.37
CA GLU A 221 -9.66 30.73 5.69
C GLU A 221 -8.34 29.99 5.48
N SER A 222 -8.28 28.68 5.75
CA SER A 222 -7.09 27.85 5.52
C SER A 222 -6.80 27.56 4.04
N GLY A 223 -7.62 28.07 3.12
CA GLY A 223 -7.44 27.92 1.67
C GLY A 223 -7.87 26.57 1.12
N ASP A 224 -8.49 25.71 1.94
CA ASP A 224 -9.06 24.44 1.50
C ASP A 224 -10.38 24.71 0.78
N ARG A 225 -10.32 24.80 -0.55
CA ARG A 225 -11.52 24.83 -1.39
C ARG A 225 -12.20 23.47 -1.26
N HIS A 226 -13.37 23.42 -0.62
CA HIS A 226 -14.17 22.20 -0.50
C HIS A 226 -14.29 21.50 -1.86
N GLN A 227 -13.67 20.33 -1.96
CA GLN A 227 -13.89 19.42 -3.06
C GLN A 227 -15.36 18.98 -2.99
N PRO A 228 -16.12 19.03 -4.09
CA PRO A 228 -17.51 18.57 -4.06
C PRO A 228 -17.55 17.10 -3.62
N LEU A 229 -18.58 16.71 -2.86
CA LEU A 229 -18.79 15.31 -2.51
C LEU A 229 -18.63 14.43 -3.75
N GLU A 230 -17.92 13.31 -3.65
CA GLU A 230 -17.62 12.40 -4.77
C GLU A 230 -18.88 12.01 -5.58
N ALA A 231 -20.05 11.93 -4.92
CA ALA A 231 -21.34 11.68 -5.56
C ALA A 231 -21.75 12.74 -6.62
N ASN A 232 -21.24 13.97 -6.52
CA ASN A 232 -21.49 15.02 -7.52
C ASN A 232 -20.56 14.93 -8.74
N ARG A 233 -19.48 14.13 -8.69
CA ARG A 233 -18.56 13.94 -9.83
C ARG A 233 -19.15 13.06 -10.92
N GLU A 234 -20.07 12.16 -10.57
CA GLU A 234 -20.71 11.22 -11.51
C GLU A 234 -21.80 11.87 -12.39
N ILE A 235 -22.23 13.10 -12.06
CA ILE A 235 -23.35 13.78 -12.73
C ILE A 235 -22.85 14.76 -13.82
N LEU A 236 -21.54 14.97 -13.95
CA LEU A 236 -20.96 15.86 -14.96
C LEU A 236 -20.48 15.05 -16.18
N PRO A 237 -20.94 15.35 -17.41
CA PRO A 237 -20.42 14.68 -18.60
C PRO A 237 -18.94 15.01 -18.78
N VAL A 238 -18.13 13.97 -18.98
CA VAL A 238 -16.70 14.06 -19.29
C VAL A 238 -16.54 14.84 -20.59
N LYS A 239 -16.16 16.11 -20.47
CA LYS A 239 -15.76 16.93 -21.62
C LYS A 239 -14.24 16.84 -21.76
N GLU A 240 -13.79 16.03 -22.71
CA GLU A 240 -12.46 16.19 -23.29
C GLU A 240 -12.41 17.53 -24.01
N GLU A 241 -11.64 18.49 -23.51
CA GLU A 241 -11.19 19.62 -24.33
C GLU A 241 -9.85 20.13 -23.80
N ASN A 242 -8.80 19.73 -24.52
CA ASN A 242 -7.50 20.39 -24.48
C ASN A 242 -7.68 21.84 -24.98
N VAL A 243 -7.88 22.77 -24.06
CA VAL A 243 -7.89 24.21 -24.33
C VAL A 243 -6.62 24.80 -23.71
N PRO A 244 -5.68 25.34 -24.51
CA PRO A 244 -4.53 26.02 -23.95
C PRO A 244 -4.97 27.28 -23.19
N LEU A 245 -4.41 27.49 -22.00
CA LEU A 245 -4.67 28.69 -21.20
C LEU A 245 -4.28 29.97 -21.99
N PRO A 246 -5.10 31.05 -21.96
CA PRO A 246 -4.67 32.33 -22.48
C PRO A 246 -3.55 32.90 -21.59
N SER A 247 -2.42 33.27 -22.20
CA SER A 247 -1.31 33.95 -21.54
C SER A 247 -1.78 35.27 -20.92
N SER A 248 -1.78 35.37 -19.59
CA SER A 248 -1.98 36.65 -18.90
C SER A 248 -0.71 37.48 -19.00
N ASN A 249 -0.70 38.42 -19.94
CA ASN A 249 0.34 39.43 -20.08
C ASN A 249 0.13 40.50 -18.99
N ASN A 250 0.71 40.31 -17.81
CA ASN A 250 0.75 41.32 -16.75
C ASN A 250 2.06 42.09 -16.86
N GLU A 251 2.13 43.03 -17.81
CA GLU A 251 3.04 44.18 -17.67
C GLU A 251 2.40 45.15 -16.66
N PRO A 252 3.09 45.54 -15.58
CA PRO A 252 2.61 46.60 -14.71
C PRO A 252 2.75 47.94 -15.44
N ASN A 253 1.63 48.58 -15.78
CA ASN A 253 1.63 50.01 -16.09
C ASN A 253 2.04 50.77 -14.82
N GLU A 254 3.22 51.39 -14.82
CA GLU A 254 3.60 52.37 -13.81
C GLU A 254 2.62 53.55 -13.85
N PRO A 255 2.12 54.03 -12.69
CA PRO A 255 1.40 55.29 -12.64
C PRO A 255 2.40 56.43 -12.85
N MET A 256 2.13 57.28 -13.85
CA MET A 256 2.78 58.58 -14.00
C MET A 256 2.56 59.38 -12.72
N ASP A 257 3.65 59.91 -12.16
CA ASP A 257 3.67 60.75 -10.96
C ASP A 257 3.66 62.22 -11.42
N ASP A 258 2.47 62.75 -11.65
CA ASP A 258 2.25 64.13 -12.05
C ASP A 258 2.03 65.04 -10.84
N LEU A 259 3.10 65.33 -10.08
CA LEU A 259 3.15 66.50 -9.20
C LEU A 259 4.58 67.06 -9.05
N GLU A 260 4.92 68.01 -9.93
CA GLU A 260 5.84 69.11 -9.62
C GLU A 260 5.29 69.92 -8.44
N PHE A 261 6.09 70.08 -7.38
CA PHE A 261 6.47 71.33 -6.66
C PHE A 261 6.98 71.04 -5.25
#